data_AF-A0A381U744-F1
#
_entry.id   AF-A0A381U744-F1
#
_cell.length_a   1.000
_cell.length_b   1.000
_cell.length_c   1.000
_cell.angle_alpha   90.00
_cell.angle_beta   90.00
_cell.angle_gamma   90.00
#
_symmetry.space_group_name_H-M   'P 1'
#
loop_
_entity.id
_entity.type
_entity.pdbx_description
1 polymer ?
#
loop_
_entity_poly.entity_id
_entity_poly.type
_entity_poly.pdbx_seq_one_letter_code
_entity_poly.pdbx_strand_id
1 'polypeptide(L)' 'VVTVNEDTMSTIQLNGSTITLLGTAHVSKESVELVEEKILSKDFDCVAVELCPARYENLKNRSWW' A
#
# COMPACT_ATOMS: atom_id res chain seq x y z
N VAL A 1 -16.78 -9.06 -7.88
CA VAL A 1 -16.19 -8.93 -9.24
C VAL A 1 -14.90 -8.17 -9.07
N VAL A 2 -13.76 -8.81 -9.34
CA VAL A 2 -12.45 -8.16 -9.31
C VAL A 2 -12.26 -7.54 -10.68
N THR A 3 -12.23 -6.23 -10.78
CA THR A 3 -11.94 -5.51 -12.01
C THR A 3 -10.46 -5.17 -12.00
N VAL A 4 -9.71 -5.60 -13.02
CA VAL A 4 -8.25 -5.42 -13.12
C VAL A 4 -7.95 -4.56 -14.36
N ASN A 5 -7.09 -3.53 -14.21
CA ASN A 5 -6.13 -2.96 -15.18
C ASN A 5 -5.56 -1.60 -14.69
N GLU A 6 -4.27 -1.21 -14.77
CA GLU A 6 -3.07 -1.74 -15.45
C GLU A 6 -1.83 -1.76 -14.52
N ASP A 7 -1.05 -2.84 -14.63
CA ASP A 7 0.25 -3.22 -14.06
C ASP A 7 0.50 -3.33 -12.54
N THR A 8 -0.05 -2.47 -11.66
CA THR A 8 0.29 -2.55 -10.21
C THR A 8 -0.86 -2.34 -9.25
N MET A 9 -2.07 -2.04 -9.73
CA MET A 9 -3.23 -1.79 -8.87
C MET A 9 -4.40 -2.73 -9.15
N SER A 10 -5.09 -3.12 -8.08
CA SER A 10 -6.34 -3.87 -8.15
C SER A 10 -7.32 -3.38 -7.09
N THR A 11 -8.61 -3.41 -7.42
CA THR A 11 -9.67 -2.99 -6.49
C THR A 11 -10.52 -4.19 -6.11
N ILE A 12 -10.73 -4.35 -4.80
CA ILE A 12 -11.58 -5.40 -4.24
C ILE A 12 -12.68 -4.80 -3.37
N GLN A 13 -13.82 -5.48 -3.32
CA GLN A 13 -14.94 -5.17 -2.44
C GLN A 13 -14.95 -6.18 -1.30
N LEU A 14 -14.88 -5.70 -0.06
CA LEU A 14 -14.86 -6.55 1.13
C LEU A 14 -15.68 -5.91 2.24
N ASN A 15 -16.72 -6.61 2.70
CA ASN A 15 -17.55 -6.20 3.85
C ASN A 15 -18.10 -4.76 3.76
N GLY A 16 -18.44 -4.30 2.55
CA GLY A 16 -18.93 -2.94 2.31
C GLY A 16 -17.83 -1.87 2.17
N SER A 17 -16.55 -2.25 2.29
CA SER A 17 -15.41 -1.40 2.02
C SER A 17 -14.84 -1.65 0.63
N THR A 18 -14.47 -0.57 -0.05
CA THR A 18 -13.67 -0.62 -1.28
C THR A 18 -12.20 -0.55 -0.90
N ILE A 19 -11.41 -1.56 -1.27
CA ILE A 19 -9.99 -1.62 -0.97
C ILE A 19 -9.22 -1.57 -2.29
N THR A 20 -8.35 -0.57 -2.43
CA THR A 20 -7.37 -0.49 -3.52
C THR A 20 -6.06 -1.08 -3.03
N LEU A 21 -5.64 -2.18 -3.66
CA LEU A 21 -4.35 -2.82 -3.44
C LEU A 21 -3.35 -2.26 -4.45
N LEU A 22 -2.25 -1.70 -3.96
CA LEU A 22 -1.13 -1.21 -4.75
C LEU A 22 0.10 -2.09 -4.51
N GLY A 23 0.50 -2.85 -5.54
CA GLY A 23 1.76 -3.58 -5.56
C GLY A 23 2.94 -2.63 -5.75
N THR A 24 4.00 -2.82 -4.97
CA THR A 24 5.26 -2.07 -5.12
C THR A 24 6.39 -3.03 -5.46
N ALA A 25 7.34 -2.57 -6.27
CA ALA A 25 8.55 -3.33 -6.57
C ALA A 25 9.71 -2.86 -5.67
N HIS A 26 10.58 -3.80 -5.30
CA HIS A 26 11.69 -3.51 -4.39
C HIS A 26 12.63 -2.45 -4.98
N VAL A 27 12.72 -1.29 -4.32
CA VAL A 27 13.64 -0.18 -4.68
C VAL A 27 13.27 0.49 -6.03
N SER A 28 12.03 0.33 -6.51
CA SER A 28 11.57 1.07 -7.69
C SER A 28 11.21 2.52 -7.33
N LYS A 29 11.86 3.47 -8.01
CA LYS A 29 11.53 4.90 -7.91
C LYS A 29 10.09 5.18 -8.33
N GLU A 30 9.62 4.50 -9.38
CA GLU A 30 8.24 4.61 -9.88
C GLU A 30 7.23 4.13 -8.83
N SER A 31 7.56 3.08 -8.07
CA SER A 31 6.70 2.64 -6.95
C SER A 31 6.62 3.70 -5.84
N VAL A 32 7.71 4.40 -5.55
CA VAL A 32 7.72 5.48 -4.54
C VAL A 32 6.89 6.67 -5.00
N GLU A 33 7.09 7.12 -6.25
CA GLU A 33 6.34 8.24 -6.84
C GLU A 33 4.83 7.95 -6.90
N LEU A 34 4.45 6.72 -7.30
CA LEU A 34 3.05 6.32 -7.35
C LEU A 34 2.40 6.26 -5.96
N VAL A 35 3.10 5.75 -4.95
CA VAL A 35 2.61 5.75 -3.56
C VAL A 35 2.38 7.19 -3.07
N GLU A 36 3.34 8.09 -3.34
CA GLU A 36 3.24 9.49 -2.95
C GLU A 36 2.05 10.18 -3.63
N GLU A 37 1.89 10.01 -4.96
CA GLU A 37 0.76 10.54 -5.71
C GLU A 37 -0.59 10.10 -5.11
N LYS A 38 -0.75 8.79 -4.83
CA LYS A 38 -2.01 8.24 -4.31
C LYS A 38 -2.31 8.68 -2.87
N ILE A 39 -1.31 8.82 -2.01
CA ILE A 39 -1.52 9.33 -0.66
C ILE A 39 -1.89 10.82 -0.68
N LEU A 40 -1.30 11.59 -1.59
CA LEU A 40 -1.56 13.02 -1.72
C LEU A 40 -2.90 13.34 -2.39
N SER A 41 -3.48 12.44 -3.18
CA SER A 41 -4.79 12.65 -3.80
C SER A 41 -5.94 12.78 -2.79
N LYS A 42 -5.76 12.26 -1.56
CA LYS A 42 -6.78 12.24 -0.49
C LYS A 42 -8.06 11.47 -0.84
N ASP A 43 -8.00 10.58 -1.82
CA ASP A 43 -9.15 9.75 -2.23
C ASP A 43 -9.44 8.59 -1.26
N PHE A 44 -8.59 8.37 -0.25
CA PHE A 44 -8.65 7.24 0.66
C PHE A 44 -8.87 7.70 2.11
N ASP A 45 -9.82 7.07 2.79
CA ASP A 45 -10.08 7.33 4.21
C ASP A 45 -9.00 6.72 5.14
N CYS A 46 -8.31 5.68 4.68
CA CYS A 46 -7.31 4.94 5.45
C CYS A 46 -6.23 4.35 4.54
N VAL A 47 -4.99 4.31 5.04
CA VAL A 47 -3.84 3.69 4.35
C VAL A 47 -3.26 2.62 5.26
N ALA A 48 -3.17 1.39 4.75
CA ALA A 48 -2.50 0.27 5.40
C ALA A 48 -1.22 -0.10 4.64
N VAL A 49 -0.14 -0.40 5.36
CA VAL A 49 1.15 -0.79 4.79
C VAL A 49 1.45 -2.22 5.20
N GLU A 50 1.70 -3.10 4.22
CA GLU A 50 2.18 -4.45 4.49
C GLU A 50 3.65 -4.39 4.92
N LEU A 51 3.97 -5.08 6.01
CA LEU A 51 5.32 -5.16 6.55
C LEU A 51 5.66 -6.62 6.78
N CYS A 52 6.80 -7.05 6.25
CA CYS A 52 7.35 -8.34 6.63
C CYS A 52 7.70 -8.37 8.14
N PRO A 53 7.75 -9.56 8.78
CA PRO A 53 7.94 -9.68 10.23
C PRO A 53 9.12 -8.88 10.78
N ALA A 54 10.27 -8.89 10.09
CA ALA A 54 11.45 -8.14 10.51
C ALA A 54 11.22 -6.62 10.55
N ARG A 55 10.54 -6.05 9.54
CA ARG A 55 10.23 -4.62 9.51
C ARG A 55 9.21 -4.23 10.58
N TYR A 56 8.25 -5.09 10.82
CA TYR A 56 7.26 -4.90 11.87
C TYR A 56 7.89 -4.87 13.26
N GLU A 57 8.79 -5.82 13.56
CA GLU A 57 9.51 -5.84 14.85
C GLU A 57 10.38 -4.60 15.04
N ASN A 58 11.09 -4.13 13.99
CA ASN A 58 11.86 -2.90 14.05
C ASN A 58 10.97 -1.67 14.33
N LEU A 59 9.79 -1.58 13.73
CA LEU A 59 8.86 -0.47 13.96
C LEU A 59 8.31 -0.47 15.39
N LYS A 60 8.01 -1.65 15.95
CA LYS A 60 7.58 -1.79 17.35
C LYS A 60 8.68 -1.46 18.33
N ASN A 61 9.88 -1.93 18.05
CA ASN A 61 11.05 -1.75 18.90
C ASN A 61 11.82 -0.49 18.51
N ARG A 62 11.15 0.66 18.67
CA ARG A 62 11.59 1.62 19.70
C ARG A 62 13.10 1.99 19.72
N SER A 63 13.90 1.06 20.22
CA SER A 63 15.30 1.23 20.57
C SER A 63 16.29 0.78 19.50
N TRP A 64 15.83 0.30 18.34
CA TRP A 64 16.67 -0.32 17.30
C TRP A 64 16.90 0.55 16.05
N TRP A 65 16.41 1.80 16.06
CA TRP A 65 16.76 2.79 15.03
C TRP A 65 18.04 3.56 15.38
#